data_AF-A0A932JZ69-F1
#
_entry.id   AF-A0A932JZ69-F1
#
_cell.length_a   1.000
_cell.length_b   1.000
_cell.length_c   1.000
_cell.angle_alpha   90.00
_cell.angle_beta   90.00
_cell.angle_gamma   90.00
#
_symmetry.space_group_name_H-M   'P 1'
#
loop_
_entity.id
_entity.type
_entity.pdbx_description
1 polymer ?
#
loop_
_entity_poly.entity_id
_entity_poly.type
_entity_poly.pdbx_seq_one_letter_code
_entity_poly.pdbx_strand_id
1 'polypeptide(L)'
;MLYKEILKKLQDEHFEYLVVGGLAVNLHGYSRITNDLDIVILLSEENIARFIKVIKSLNYKPKVPVELEDFISKENRKKWIEEKNMKVFSVYNPKNELEHIDVLLVYSLDFSEI
;
A
#
# COMPACT_ATOMS: atom_id res chain seq x y z
N MET A 1 -13.57 -8.71 8.99
CA MET A 1 -12.93 -8.48 7.68
C MET A 1 -11.44 -8.36 7.92
N LEU A 2 -10.63 -9.11 7.16
CA LEU A 2 -9.18 -9.25 7.35
C LEU A 2 -8.48 -7.87 7.49
N TYR A 3 -8.79 -6.94 6.58
CA TYR A 3 -8.13 -5.62 6.49
C TYR A 3 -8.77 -4.50 7.33
N LYS A 4 -9.74 -4.80 8.20
CA LYS A 4 -10.50 -3.74 8.91
C LYS A 4 -9.62 -2.87 9.80
N GLU A 5 -8.68 -3.50 10.53
CA GLU A 5 -7.83 -2.78 11.48
C GLU A 5 -6.89 -1.80 10.78
N ILE A 6 -6.25 -2.24 9.69
CA ILE A 6 -5.37 -1.35 8.94
C ILE A 6 -6.14 -0.22 8.25
N LEU A 7 -7.27 -0.52 7.58
CA LEU A 7 -8.07 0.51 6.92
C LEU A 7 -8.52 1.59 7.92
N LYS A 8 -8.88 1.17 9.14
CA LYS A 8 -9.19 2.10 10.24
C LYS A 8 -8.00 2.97 10.61
N LYS A 9 -6.80 2.40 10.80
CA LYS A 9 -5.60 3.17 11.15
C LYS A 9 -5.14 4.11 10.04
N LEU A 10 -5.24 3.69 8.78
CA LEU A 10 -4.96 4.56 7.63
C LEU A 10 -5.92 5.75 7.61
N GLN A 11 -7.21 5.51 7.89
CA GLN A 11 -8.20 6.57 8.02
C GLN A 11 -7.92 7.50 9.21
N ASP A 12 -7.58 6.97 10.38
CA ASP A 12 -7.28 7.75 11.59
C ASP A 12 -6.04 8.64 11.39
N GLU A 13 -5.05 8.18 10.61
CA GLU A 13 -3.86 8.96 10.22
C GLU A 13 -4.10 9.92 9.04
N HIS A 14 -5.34 10.04 8.56
CA HIS A 14 -5.71 10.88 7.40
C HIS A 14 -4.84 10.56 6.18
N PHE A 15 -4.58 9.28 5.94
CA PHE A 15 -3.83 8.81 4.80
C PHE A 15 -4.68 8.92 3.52
N GLU A 16 -4.11 9.46 2.45
CA GLU A 16 -4.76 9.62 1.15
C GLU A 16 -4.44 8.41 0.26
N TYR A 17 -5.46 7.56 0.07
CA TYR A 17 -5.36 6.33 -0.72
C TYR A 17 -6.68 5.96 -1.36
N LEU A 18 -6.61 5.11 -2.38
CA LEU A 18 -7.73 4.46 -3.02
C LEU A 18 -7.56 2.95 -2.91
N VAL A 19 -8.59 2.27 -2.43
CA VAL A 19 -8.66 0.80 -2.50
C VAL A 19 -8.98 0.41 -3.93
N VAL A 20 -8.15 -0.46 -4.51
CA VAL A 20 -8.34 -1.00 -5.85
C VAL A 20 -8.39 -2.53 -5.80
N GLY A 21 -8.41 -3.17 -6.97
CA GLY A 21 -8.30 -4.63 -7.05
C GLY A 21 -9.50 -5.39 -6.48
N GLY A 22 -9.24 -6.57 -5.91
CA GLY A 22 -10.30 -7.51 -5.51
C GLY A 22 -11.14 -7.02 -4.34
N LEU A 23 -10.53 -6.31 -3.39
CA LEU A 23 -11.25 -5.76 -2.26
C LEU A 23 -12.24 -4.67 -2.68
N ALA A 24 -11.86 -3.80 -3.61
CA ALA A 24 -12.76 -2.80 -4.17
C ALA A 24 -13.99 -3.44 -4.81
N VAL A 25 -13.80 -4.50 -5.61
CA VAL A 25 -14.89 -5.26 -6.25
C VAL A 25 -15.86 -5.83 -5.21
N ASN A 26 -15.33 -6.39 -4.12
CA ASN A 26 -16.14 -6.86 -2.98
C ASN A 26 -16.92 -5.74 -2.29
N LEU A 27 -16.30 -4.58 -2.07
CA LEU A 27 -16.94 -3.41 -1.46
C LEU A 27 -18.09 -2.86 -2.31
N HIS A 28 -18.04 -3.06 -3.64
CA HIS A 28 -19.14 -2.72 -4.56
C HIS A 28 -20.20 -3.82 -4.71
N GLY A 29 -20.17 -4.87 -3.88
CA GLY A 29 -21.21 -5.90 -3.83
C GLY A 29 -21.01 -7.09 -4.75
N TYR A 30 -19.85 -7.21 -5.41
CA TYR A 30 -19.51 -8.34 -6.27
C TYR A 30 -18.52 -9.27 -5.56
N SER A 31 -18.94 -10.50 -5.28
CA SER A 31 -18.09 -11.46 -4.56
C SER A 31 -16.89 -11.92 -5.40
N ARG A 32 -15.68 -11.73 -4.86
CA ARG A 32 -14.40 -12.18 -5.40
C ARG A 32 -13.50 -12.65 -4.26
N ILE A 33 -12.93 -13.83 -4.39
CA ILE A 33 -11.89 -14.29 -3.46
C ILE A 33 -10.62 -13.44 -3.68
N THR A 34 -10.14 -12.80 -2.64
CA THR A 34 -8.97 -11.90 -2.63
C THR A 34 -8.32 -12.00 -1.26
N ASN A 35 -7.00 -12.10 -1.24
CA ASN A 35 -6.20 -12.25 -0.02
C ASN A 35 -5.13 -11.14 0.04
N ASP A 36 -5.41 -10.02 -0.60
CA ASP A 36 -4.54 -8.87 -0.77
C ASP A 36 -5.37 -7.59 -0.62
N LEU A 37 -4.74 -6.56 -0.06
CA LEU A 37 -5.23 -5.19 -0.09
C LEU A 37 -4.40 -4.42 -1.12
N ASP A 38 -4.93 -4.27 -2.33
CA ASP A 38 -4.32 -3.42 -3.34
C ASP A 38 -4.72 -1.96 -3.10
N ILE A 39 -3.74 -1.06 -3.04
CA ILE A 39 -3.97 0.37 -2.89
C ILE A 39 -3.13 1.20 -3.87
N VAL A 40 -3.72 2.31 -4.29
CA VAL A 40 -3.01 3.43 -4.92
C VAL A 40 -2.94 4.55 -3.90
N ILE A 41 -1.82 5.27 -3.84
CA ILE A 41 -1.58 6.29 -2.82
C ILE A 41 -1.08 7.57 -3.45
N LEU A 42 -1.35 8.72 -2.82
CA LEU A 42 -0.68 9.96 -3.18
C LEU A 42 0.81 9.84 -2.82
N LEU A 43 1.71 9.96 -3.82
CA LEU A 43 3.16 9.77 -3.65
C LEU A 43 3.90 11.01 -3.10
N SER A 44 3.24 11.81 -2.24
CA SER A 44 3.88 12.89 -1.49
C SER A 44 4.64 12.31 -0.29
N GLU A 45 5.72 12.99 0.12
CA GLU A 45 6.54 12.53 1.25
C GLU A 45 5.73 12.46 2.55
N GLU A 46 4.85 13.43 2.78
CA GLU A 46 3.98 13.47 3.96
C GLU A 46 3.01 12.28 3.98
N ASN A 47 2.34 12.00 2.86
CA ASN A 47 1.39 10.90 2.79
C ASN A 47 2.10 9.55 2.98
N ILE A 48 3.27 9.36 2.34
CA ILE A 48 4.09 8.16 2.51
C ILE A 48 4.57 8.01 3.97
N ALA A 49 4.93 9.10 4.63
CA ALA A 49 5.32 9.05 6.05
C ALA A 49 4.16 8.58 6.95
N ARG A 50 2.92 9.03 6.68
CA ARG A 50 1.71 8.55 7.36
C ARG A 50 1.49 7.04 7.13
N PHE A 51 1.66 6.57 5.89
CA PHE A 51 1.62 5.14 5.57
C PHE A 51 2.63 4.34 6.40
N ILE A 52 3.91 4.74 6.36
CA ILE A 52 4.98 4.04 7.08
C ILE A 52 4.71 4.01 8.59
N LYS A 53 4.19 5.09 9.15
CA LYS A 53 3.77 5.15 10.56
C LYS A 53 2.72 4.08 10.87
N VAL A 54 1.70 3.92 10.04
CA VAL A 54 0.67 2.87 10.21
C VAL A 54 1.27 1.48 10.10
N ILE A 55 2.03 1.21 9.03
CA ILE A 55 2.68 -0.08 8.77
C ILE A 55 3.57 -0.49 9.94
N LYS A 56 4.38 0.43 10.46
CA LYS A 56 5.22 0.20 11.64
C LYS A 56 4.40 -0.04 12.90
N SER A 57 3.32 0.74 13.13
CA SER A 57 2.46 0.57 14.30
C SER A 57 1.78 -0.81 14.36
N LEU A 58 1.54 -1.40 13.19
CA LEU A 58 0.98 -2.74 13.02
C LEU A 58 2.04 -3.84 12.90
N ASN A 59 3.33 -3.47 12.92
CA ASN A 59 4.46 -4.38 12.82
C ASN A 59 4.53 -5.15 11.48
N TYR A 60 4.08 -4.51 10.40
CA TYR A 60 4.21 -5.05 9.04
C TYR A 60 5.64 -4.84 8.55
N LYS A 61 6.07 -5.69 7.61
CA LYS A 61 7.42 -5.66 7.07
C LYS A 61 7.41 -5.58 5.55
N PRO A 62 8.41 -4.91 4.93
CA PRO A 62 8.65 -5.00 3.50
C PRO A 62 8.85 -6.45 3.09
N LYS A 63 8.26 -6.83 1.95
CA LYS A 63 8.47 -8.16 1.36
C LYS A 63 9.83 -8.27 0.65
N VAL A 64 10.39 -7.14 0.23
CA VAL A 64 11.71 -7.03 -0.39
C VAL A 64 12.74 -6.55 0.64
N PRO A 65 14.04 -6.86 0.47
CA PRO A 65 15.08 -6.54 1.46
C PRO A 65 15.49 -5.06 1.41
N VAL A 66 14.57 -4.17 1.77
CA VAL A 66 14.77 -2.72 1.91
C VAL A 66 14.13 -2.28 3.22
N GLU A 67 14.54 -1.13 3.75
CA GLU A 67 13.87 -0.54 4.90
C GLU A 67 12.58 0.15 4.47
N LEU A 68 11.58 0.24 5.36
CA LEU A 68 10.32 0.93 5.05
C LEU A 68 10.57 2.41 4.71
N GLU A 69 11.52 3.03 5.42
CA GLU A 69 11.93 4.42 5.23
C GLU A 69 12.42 4.70 3.81
N ASP A 70 13.02 3.70 3.14
CA ASP A 70 13.53 3.87 1.78
C ASP A 70 12.40 4.19 0.79
N PHE A 71 11.16 3.80 1.12
CA PHE A 71 9.98 4.11 0.31
C PHE A 71 9.65 5.61 0.28
N ILE A 72 10.09 6.42 1.25
CA ILE A 72 9.89 7.89 1.25
C ILE A 72 10.68 8.57 0.14
N SER A 73 11.86 8.03 -0.20
CA SER A 73 12.74 8.63 -1.21
C SER A 73 12.17 8.46 -2.62
N LYS A 74 11.85 9.58 -3.27
CA LYS A 74 11.42 9.60 -4.68
C LYS A 74 12.49 8.99 -5.60
N GLU A 75 13.77 9.22 -5.28
CA GLU A 75 14.88 8.66 -6.05
C GLU A 75 14.95 7.13 -5.93
N ASN A 76 14.76 6.59 -4.72
CA ASN A 76 14.71 5.15 -4.52
C ASN A 76 13.55 4.52 -5.29
N ARG A 77 12.34 5.09 -5.16
CA ARG A 77 11.17 4.64 -5.92
C ARG A 77 11.43 4.64 -7.43
N LYS A 78 12.04 5.72 -7.94
CA LYS A 78 12.41 5.83 -9.36
C LYS A 78 13.38 4.72 -9.79
N LYS A 79 14.45 4.49 -9.02
CA LYS A 79 15.41 3.40 -9.29
C LYS A 79 14.74 2.04 -9.27
N TRP A 80 13.84 1.78 -8.32
CA TRP A 80 13.12 0.51 -8.25
C TRP A 80 12.22 0.30 -9.48
N ILE A 81 11.53 1.34 -9.95
CA ILE A 81 10.70 1.26 -11.15
C ILE A 81 11.55 1.05 -12.40
N GLU A 82 12.59 1.88 -12.61
CA GLU A 82 13.35 1.90 -13.87
C GLU A 82 14.39 0.77 -13.97
N GLU A 83 15.11 0.48 -12.90
CA GLU A 83 16.22 -0.49 -12.92
C GLU A 83 15.81 -1.89 -12.48
N LYS A 84 14.78 -1.99 -11.61
CA LYS A 84 14.33 -3.27 -11.05
C LYS A 84 12.94 -3.68 -11.56
N ASN A 85 12.31 -2.87 -12.42
CA ASN A 85 10.97 -3.11 -12.95
C ASN A 85 9.92 -3.34 -11.83
N MET A 86 10.11 -2.68 -10.69
CA MET A 86 9.19 -2.77 -9.56
C MET A 86 7.92 -1.96 -9.87
N LYS A 87 6.79 -2.65 -9.97
CA LYS A 87 5.47 -2.03 -10.20
C LYS A 87 4.63 -1.91 -8.94
N VAL A 88 4.95 -2.72 -7.93
CA VAL A 88 4.23 -2.81 -6.66
C VAL A 88 5.25 -2.89 -5.54
N PHE A 89 5.02 -2.11 -4.49
CA PHE A 89 5.73 -2.22 -3.22
C PHE A 89 4.84 -2.94 -2.21
N SER A 90 5.24 -4.13 -1.81
CA SER A 90 4.43 -5.00 -0.94
C SER A 90 4.94 -5.00 0.50
N VAL A 91 4.02 -4.91 1.44
CA VAL A 91 4.26 -5.18 2.87
C VAL A 91 3.39 -6.32 3.36
N TYR A 92 3.85 -7.07 4.35
CA TYR A 92 3.14 -8.23 4.89
C TYR A 92 3.10 -8.20 6.42
N ASN A 93 2.09 -8.85 6.99
CA ASN A 93 1.97 -9.06 8.43
C ASN A 93 2.74 -10.33 8.85
N PRO A 94 3.84 -10.23 9.65
CA PRO A 94 4.59 -11.41 10.07
C PRO A 94 3.82 -12.36 10.98
N LYS A 95 2.72 -11.91 11.61
CA LYS A 95 1.85 -12.76 12.45
C LYS A 95 0.77 -13.48 11.63
N ASN A 96 0.50 -13.00 10.42
CA ASN A 96 -0.48 -13.56 9.52
C ASN A 96 0.00 -13.36 8.07
N GLU A 97 0.80 -14.30 7.57
CA GLU A 97 1.44 -14.18 6.27
C GLU A 97 0.45 -14.09 5.10
N LEU A 98 -0.82 -14.47 5.29
CA LEU A 98 -1.86 -14.30 4.29
C LEU A 98 -2.28 -12.83 4.11
N GLU A 99 -1.89 -11.95 5.02
CA GLU A 99 -2.26 -10.54 4.99
C GLU A 99 -1.16 -9.70 4.32
N HIS A 100 -1.45 -9.29 3.09
CA HIS A 100 -0.56 -8.49 2.26
C HIS A 100 -1.22 -7.18 1.84
N ILE A 101 -0.39 -6.15 1.72
CA ILE A 101 -0.79 -4.84 1.19
C ILE A 101 0.16 -4.50 0.06
N ASP A 102 -0.44 -4.25 -1.10
CA ASP A 102 0.26 -4.00 -2.34
C ASP A 102 0.03 -2.54 -2.73
N VAL A 103 1.10 -1.75 -2.64
CA VAL A 103 1.09 -0.34 -3.04
C VAL A 103 1.53 -0.24 -4.49
N LEU A 104 0.60 0.12 -5.39
CA LEU A 104 0.90 0.27 -6.81
C LEU A 104 1.76 1.53 -7.02
N LEU A 105 2.94 1.34 -7.61
CA LEU A 105 3.91 2.39 -7.93
C LEU A 105 3.70 2.97 -9.34
N VAL A 106 3.11 2.18 -10.23
CA VAL A 106 2.86 2.55 -11.62
C VAL A 106 1.38 2.33 -11.90
N TYR A 107 0.68 3.42 -12.18
CA TYR A 107 -0.74 3.42 -12.53
C TYR A 107 -1.02 4.56 -13.51
N SER A 108 -2.02 4.38 -14.38
CA SER A 108 -2.32 5.29 -15.48
C SER A 108 -3.27 6.44 -15.11
N LEU A 109 -3.69 6.50 -13.84
CA LEU A 109 -4.61 7.51 -13.33
C LEU A 109 -3.78 8.61 -12.65
N ASP A 110 -4.16 9.87 -12.81
CA ASP A 110 -3.65 10.91 -11.92
C ASP A 110 -4.44 10.84 -10.61
N PHE A 111 -3.76 10.59 -9.49
CA PHE A 111 -4.42 10.52 -8.19
C PHE A 111 -5.05 11.87 -7.79
N SER A 112 -4.52 12.99 -8.30
CA SER A 112 -5.04 14.32 -8.02
C SER A 112 -6.33 14.67 -8.79
N GLU A 113 -6.72 13.84 -9.76
CA GLU A 113 -7.93 14.03 -10.57
C GLU A 113 -9.14 13.21 -10.06
N ILE A 114 -8.98 12.46 -8.95
CA ILE A 114 -10.00 11.59 -8.35
C ILE A 114 -10.49 12.19 -7.02
#